data_AF-A0A2N4SY57-F1
#
_entry.id   AF-A0A2N4SY57-F1
#
_cell.length_a   1.000
_cell.length_b   1.000
_cell.length_c   1.000
_cell.angle_alpha   90.00
_cell.angle_beta   90.00
_cell.angle_gamma   90.00
#
_symmetry.space_group_name_H-M   'P 1'
#
loop_
_entity.id
_entity.type
_entity.pdbx_description
1 polymer ?
#
loop_
_entity_poly.entity_id
_entity_poly.type
_entity_poly.pdbx_seq_one_letter_code
_entity_poly.pdbx_strand_id
1 'polypeptide(L)'
;MQQAVDSFVLSGAIKLFREAKGRKSNGWQPEPYRFRHHTMLVHESMKQADHSDLAELVRQVWQESNYQAASALQRLDALWKNDFQPVSAARAEAGEAVPEHFRDLMPYIAAAIDKIRAGVSSVVVINGDKNEDYNREDANFLTQERVWKIIVGGQKLSRGFTVEGLTVSYYTRKTMAADTLMQMGRWFGYRSGYRDLIRLFIGRAVSTSTKSQKTVDLYKAFEDIVRDEEEFREELRRFSKLRENGRPMIRPADVPPMVFQRSPWLKPTAANKMYNAVETMKGVGGKVQEFNNQLYSPRASEQRKINEHHFGLARRLLDGLDRTDDFYDVYTTGKTMTYPAHYGIFDNATVRMLLNEYRWGLNWSVKPTLAFFDAAVKDGHLEDWLVFYPELKNVENRRLAGTNYVLPIQKRLRRKERDFAFAGSSTRQRLAMEVISGGSPTPALLETSPAVSRAQNTVASLHTPTRGAMLLAFAADKGDESDPKTLTLDPNAEVPVGHVASIFYMAFPKQAAPDGKIGFTTRTGQEEDVIVDAAKA
;
A
#
# COMPACT_ATOMS: atom_id res chain seq x y z
N MET A 1 -9.52 -22.61 -8.89
CA MET A 1 -9.88 -23.71 -7.95
C MET A 1 -9.29 -25.05 -8.35
N GLN A 2 -9.57 -25.58 -9.55
CA GLN A 2 -9.09 -26.91 -10.02
C GLN A 2 -7.61 -27.21 -9.69
N GLN A 3 -6.69 -26.34 -10.12
CA GLN A 3 -5.26 -26.52 -9.87
C GLN A 3 -4.91 -26.59 -8.38
N ALA A 4 -5.65 -25.90 -7.51
CA ALA A 4 -5.43 -25.94 -6.06
C ALA A 4 -5.82 -27.30 -5.48
N VAL A 5 -6.94 -27.87 -5.93
CA VAL A 5 -7.37 -29.22 -5.51
C VAL A 5 -6.41 -30.28 -6.04
N ASP A 6 -5.97 -30.17 -7.31
CA ASP A 6 -4.95 -31.06 -7.89
C ASP A 6 -3.61 -30.95 -7.13
N SER A 7 -3.20 -29.73 -6.74
CA SER A 7 -2.00 -29.51 -5.91
C SER A 7 -2.14 -30.16 -4.53
N PHE A 8 -3.35 -30.16 -3.96
CA PHE A 8 -3.60 -30.78 -2.67
C PHE A 8 -3.47 -32.30 -2.73
N VAL A 9 -3.97 -32.94 -3.79
CA VAL A 9 -3.77 -34.37 -4.03
C VAL A 9 -2.29 -34.69 -4.23
N LEU A 10 -1.61 -33.94 -5.10
CA LEU A 10 -0.21 -34.21 -5.44
C LEU A 10 0.73 -33.99 -4.25
N SER A 11 0.54 -32.93 -3.46
CA SER A 11 1.30 -32.70 -2.23
C SER A 11 1.06 -33.79 -1.18
N GLY A 12 -0.14 -34.36 -1.11
CA GLY A 12 -0.45 -35.51 -0.27
C GLY A 12 0.29 -36.76 -0.70
N ALA A 13 0.33 -37.03 -2.01
CA ALA A 13 1.07 -38.16 -2.58
C ALA A 13 2.58 -38.05 -2.30
N ILE A 14 3.16 -36.85 -2.44
CA ILE A 14 4.59 -36.62 -2.15
C ILE A 14 4.90 -36.81 -0.67
N LYS A 15 4.00 -36.38 0.23
CA LYS A 15 4.13 -36.67 1.68
C LYS A 15 4.16 -38.17 1.95
N LEU A 16 3.24 -38.95 1.38
CA LEU A 16 3.22 -40.41 1.57
C LEU A 16 4.45 -41.08 0.97
N PHE A 17 4.93 -40.61 -0.19
CA PHE A 17 6.18 -41.05 -0.78
C PHE A 17 7.36 -40.83 0.18
N ARG A 18 7.46 -39.64 0.79
CA ARG A 18 8.47 -39.32 1.80
C ARG A 18 8.37 -40.20 3.04
N GLU A 19 7.16 -40.43 3.57
CA GLU A 19 6.97 -41.35 4.71
C GLU A 19 7.49 -42.76 4.39
N ALA A 20 7.23 -43.26 3.18
CA ALA A 20 7.64 -44.59 2.75
C ALA A 20 9.16 -44.72 2.51
N LYS A 21 9.82 -43.62 2.11
CA LYS A 21 11.28 -43.60 1.91
C LYS A 21 12.06 -43.30 3.19
N GLY A 22 11.41 -42.72 4.21
CA GLY A 22 12.02 -42.27 5.44
C GLY A 22 12.87 -41.02 5.25
N ARG A 23 13.25 -40.36 6.35
CA ARG A 23 14.14 -39.20 6.32
C ARG A 23 15.58 -39.67 6.44
N LYS A 24 16.48 -39.22 5.55
CA LYS A 24 17.91 -39.52 5.70
C LYS A 24 18.42 -38.79 6.96
N SER A 25 18.77 -39.55 8.00
CA SER A 25 19.40 -39.02 9.21
C SER A 25 20.93 -39.00 9.02
N ASN A 26 21.64 -38.20 9.82
CA ASN A 26 23.11 -38.10 9.77
C ASN A 26 23.82 -39.32 10.41
N GLY A 27 23.12 -40.44 10.61
CA GLY A 27 23.62 -41.68 11.20
C GLY A 27 22.91 -42.89 10.60
N TRP A 28 23.49 -44.08 10.77
CA TRP A 28 23.00 -45.34 10.21
C TRP A 28 21.47 -45.52 10.44
N GLN A 29 20.72 -45.58 9.34
CA GLN A 29 19.27 -45.81 9.18
C GLN A 29 18.37 -44.54 9.01
N PRO A 30 17.38 -44.58 8.08
CA PRO A 30 16.40 -43.52 7.94
C PRO A 30 15.54 -43.39 9.21
N GLU A 31 15.35 -42.17 9.71
CA GLU A 31 14.42 -41.93 10.82
C GLU A 31 12.97 -42.01 10.29
N PRO A 32 12.09 -42.80 10.92
CA PRO A 32 10.68 -42.80 10.58
C PRO A 32 10.04 -41.49 11.04
N TYR A 33 9.70 -40.60 10.10
CA TYR A 33 8.90 -39.40 10.37
C TYR A 33 7.55 -39.51 9.66
N ARG A 34 6.47 -39.05 10.33
CA ARG A 34 5.09 -39.14 9.83
C ARG A 34 4.50 -37.74 9.68
N PHE A 35 3.90 -37.47 8.53
CA PHE A 35 3.00 -36.34 8.33
C PHE A 35 1.64 -36.67 8.93
N ARG A 36 1.48 -36.28 10.20
CA ARG A 36 0.23 -36.47 10.95
C ARG A 36 -0.98 -35.87 10.21
N HIS A 37 -0.84 -34.66 9.68
CA HIS A 37 -1.92 -33.94 9.01
C HIS A 37 -1.58 -33.55 7.57
N HIS A 38 -2.61 -33.47 6.74
CA HIS A 38 -2.55 -32.97 5.37
C HIS A 38 -3.79 -32.16 5.04
N THR A 39 -3.65 -30.84 5.01
CA THR A 39 -4.82 -29.96 4.94
C THR A 39 -4.69 -28.93 3.83
N MET A 40 -5.85 -28.55 3.30
CA MET A 40 -6.02 -27.41 2.41
C MET A 40 -6.97 -26.42 3.06
N LEU A 41 -6.68 -25.13 2.98
CA LEU A 41 -7.58 -24.08 3.44
C LEU A 41 -8.16 -23.32 2.25
N VAL A 42 -9.48 -23.13 2.23
CA VAL A 42 -10.20 -22.34 1.24
C VAL A 42 -10.99 -21.25 1.96
N HIS A 43 -10.64 -19.98 1.71
CA HIS A 43 -11.22 -18.85 2.43
C HIS A 43 -11.43 -17.63 1.53
N GLU A 44 -12.69 -17.28 1.30
CA GLU A 44 -13.09 -16.16 0.43
C GLU A 44 -13.82 -15.04 1.17
N SER A 45 -14.67 -15.37 2.14
CA SER A 45 -15.55 -14.40 2.80
C SER A 45 -15.57 -14.56 4.31
N MET A 46 -16.23 -13.65 5.00
CA MET A 46 -16.56 -13.75 6.43
C MET A 46 -17.95 -14.32 6.68
N LYS A 47 -18.81 -14.39 5.65
CA LYS A 47 -20.20 -14.80 5.78
C LYS A 47 -20.31 -16.32 5.74
N GLN A 48 -21.09 -16.88 6.65
CA GLN A 48 -21.32 -18.33 6.71
C GLN A 48 -22.02 -18.85 5.44
N ALA A 49 -22.93 -18.07 4.84
CA ALA A 49 -23.58 -18.43 3.58
C ALA A 49 -22.57 -18.63 2.43
N ASP A 50 -21.68 -17.65 2.24
CA ASP A 50 -20.60 -17.72 1.25
C ASP A 50 -19.68 -18.94 1.48
N HIS A 51 -19.49 -19.40 2.72
CA HIS A 51 -18.72 -20.62 3.00
C HIS A 51 -19.44 -21.90 2.54
N SER A 52 -20.77 -21.95 2.67
CA SER A 52 -21.56 -23.09 2.18
C SER A 52 -21.46 -23.20 0.67
N ASP A 53 -21.68 -22.09 -0.06
CA ASP A 53 -21.58 -22.03 -1.52
C ASP A 53 -20.16 -22.42 -1.99
N LEU A 54 -19.14 -21.91 -1.31
CA LEU A 54 -17.74 -22.24 -1.60
C LEU A 54 -17.43 -23.72 -1.35
N ALA A 55 -18.02 -24.32 -0.32
CA ALA A 55 -17.84 -25.74 -0.05
C ALA A 55 -18.51 -26.63 -1.10
N GLU A 56 -19.68 -26.24 -1.58
CA GLU A 56 -20.34 -26.91 -2.72
C GLU A 56 -19.50 -26.83 -3.98
N LEU A 57 -18.95 -25.65 -4.31
CA LEU A 57 -18.03 -25.48 -5.44
C LEU A 57 -16.81 -26.40 -5.32
N VAL A 58 -16.18 -26.47 -4.14
CA VAL A 58 -15.02 -27.35 -3.92
C VAL A 58 -15.40 -28.83 -4.06
N ARG A 59 -16.57 -29.24 -3.56
CA ARG A 59 -17.07 -30.62 -3.73
C ARG A 59 -17.34 -30.94 -5.19
N GLN A 60 -17.95 -30.02 -5.94
CA GLN A 60 -18.17 -30.17 -7.37
C GLN A 60 -16.85 -30.36 -8.12
N VAL A 61 -15.88 -29.46 -7.88
CA VAL A 61 -14.54 -29.56 -8.49
C VAL A 61 -13.87 -30.89 -8.15
N TRP A 62 -13.97 -31.35 -6.89
CA TRP A 62 -13.43 -32.65 -6.48
C TRP A 62 -14.09 -33.83 -7.22
N GLN A 63 -15.42 -33.81 -7.40
CA GLN A 63 -16.14 -34.86 -8.12
C GLN A 63 -15.80 -34.85 -9.61
N GLU A 64 -15.84 -33.69 -10.25
CA GLU A 64 -15.51 -33.51 -11.67
C GLU A 64 -14.04 -33.81 -11.99
N SER A 65 -13.15 -33.67 -11.00
CA SER A 65 -11.73 -34.00 -11.14
C SER A 65 -11.50 -35.46 -11.54
N ASN A 66 -12.44 -36.36 -11.20
CA ASN A 66 -12.49 -37.78 -11.57
C ASN A 66 -11.11 -38.44 -11.55
N TYR A 67 -10.47 -38.50 -10.37
CA TYR A 67 -9.09 -38.98 -10.21
C TYR A 67 -8.84 -40.44 -10.60
N GLN A 68 -9.88 -41.20 -10.94
CA GLN A 68 -9.78 -42.56 -11.48
C GLN A 68 -9.55 -42.57 -13.01
N ALA A 69 -9.79 -41.44 -13.70
CA ALA A 69 -9.64 -41.34 -15.14
C ALA A 69 -8.20 -41.02 -15.56
N ALA A 70 -7.81 -41.49 -16.75
CA ALA A 70 -6.51 -41.20 -17.35
C ALA A 70 -6.27 -39.69 -17.55
N SER A 71 -7.31 -38.92 -17.84
CA SER A 71 -7.24 -37.46 -17.98
C SER A 71 -6.80 -36.78 -16.68
N ALA A 72 -7.23 -37.29 -15.52
CA ALA A 72 -6.81 -36.74 -14.23
C ALA A 72 -5.32 -36.99 -13.95
N LEU A 73 -4.83 -38.19 -14.27
CA LEU A 73 -3.40 -38.51 -14.16
C LEU A 73 -2.55 -37.63 -15.08
N GLN A 74 -3.01 -37.33 -16.30
CA GLN A 74 -2.34 -36.39 -17.20
C GLN A 74 -2.26 -34.97 -16.60
N ARG A 75 -3.35 -34.48 -15.97
CA ARG A 75 -3.31 -33.18 -15.26
C ARG A 75 -2.29 -33.19 -14.12
N LEU A 76 -2.26 -34.25 -13.31
CA LEU A 76 -1.33 -34.38 -12.19
C LEU A 76 0.13 -34.50 -12.66
N ASP A 77 0.41 -35.22 -13.75
CA ASP A 77 1.74 -35.31 -14.35
C ASP A 77 2.22 -33.96 -14.90
N ALA A 78 1.33 -33.24 -15.60
CA ALA A 78 1.63 -31.89 -16.07
C ALA A 78 1.92 -30.93 -14.90
N LEU A 79 1.11 -30.99 -13.83
CA LEU A 79 1.32 -30.19 -12.62
C LEU A 79 2.64 -30.56 -11.90
N TRP A 80 2.96 -31.85 -11.85
CA TRP A 80 4.23 -32.32 -11.30
C TRP A 80 5.42 -31.73 -12.06
N LYS A 81 5.46 -31.89 -13.38
CA LYS A 81 6.56 -31.42 -14.25
C LYS A 81 6.74 -29.91 -14.21
N ASN A 82 5.63 -29.17 -14.27
CA ASN A 82 5.67 -27.71 -14.43
C ASN A 82 5.85 -26.95 -13.10
N ASP A 83 5.62 -27.60 -11.96
CA ASP A 83 5.63 -26.93 -10.65
C ASP A 83 6.34 -27.75 -9.57
N PHE A 84 5.80 -28.90 -9.17
CA PHE A 84 6.33 -29.61 -7.98
C PHE A 84 7.76 -30.12 -8.18
N GLN A 85 8.10 -30.69 -9.32
CA GLN A 85 9.44 -31.21 -9.60
C GLN A 85 10.52 -30.11 -9.52
N PRO A 86 10.44 -28.99 -10.27
CA PRO A 86 11.45 -27.94 -10.18
C PRO A 86 11.50 -27.27 -8.80
N VAL A 87 10.35 -27.09 -8.13
CA VAL A 87 10.32 -26.49 -6.79
C VAL A 87 10.92 -27.42 -5.74
N SER A 88 10.58 -28.71 -5.74
CA SER A 88 11.16 -29.69 -4.81
C SER A 88 12.66 -29.86 -5.05
N ALA A 89 13.13 -29.85 -6.30
CA ALA A 89 14.56 -29.89 -6.60
C ALA A 89 15.32 -28.68 -6.02
N ALA A 90 14.71 -27.49 -6.03
CA ALA A 90 15.35 -26.27 -5.56
C ALA A 90 15.17 -26.00 -4.05
N ARG A 91 14.09 -26.50 -3.44
CA ARG A 91 13.64 -26.06 -2.09
C ARG A 91 13.36 -27.18 -1.09
N ALA A 92 13.45 -28.45 -1.48
CA ALA A 92 13.31 -29.54 -0.52
C ALA A 92 14.36 -29.41 0.58
N GLU A 93 13.94 -29.64 1.82
CA GLU A 93 14.85 -29.58 2.96
C GLU A 93 15.86 -30.73 2.92
N ALA A 94 17.05 -30.51 3.48
CA ALA A 94 18.09 -31.53 3.54
C ALA A 94 17.56 -32.81 4.22
N GLY A 95 17.77 -33.94 3.54
CA GLY A 95 17.35 -35.26 3.99
C GLY A 95 15.93 -35.68 3.58
N GLU A 96 15.15 -34.79 2.97
CA GLU A 96 13.83 -35.14 2.43
C GLU A 96 13.94 -35.87 1.09
N ALA A 97 13.14 -36.92 0.91
CA ALA A 97 13.08 -37.64 -0.36
C ALA A 97 12.32 -36.82 -1.42
N VAL A 98 12.90 -36.73 -2.62
CA VAL A 98 12.30 -36.08 -3.79
C VAL A 98 12.06 -37.17 -4.84
N PRO A 99 10.81 -37.35 -5.32
CA PRO A 99 10.53 -38.26 -6.43
C PRO A 99 11.33 -37.84 -7.68
N GLU A 100 11.95 -38.79 -8.37
CA GLU A 100 12.69 -38.50 -9.60
C GLU A 100 11.72 -38.41 -10.79
N HIS A 101 10.72 -39.29 -10.82
CA HIS A 101 9.77 -39.42 -11.92
C HIS A 101 8.33 -39.39 -11.39
N PHE A 102 7.39 -38.90 -12.21
CA PHE A 102 5.97 -38.91 -11.85
C PHE A 102 5.44 -40.32 -11.53
N ARG A 103 5.93 -41.35 -12.24
CA ARG A 103 5.57 -42.76 -11.99
C ARG A 103 5.85 -43.21 -10.55
N ASP A 104 6.83 -42.60 -9.88
CA ASP A 104 7.21 -42.94 -8.51
C ASP A 104 6.12 -42.52 -7.51
N LEU A 105 5.24 -41.58 -7.90
CA LEU A 105 4.11 -41.11 -7.12
C LEU A 105 2.83 -41.94 -7.33
N MET A 106 2.75 -42.77 -8.37
CA MET A 106 1.53 -43.50 -8.74
C MET A 106 0.91 -44.32 -7.59
N PRO A 107 1.67 -45.10 -6.81
CA PRO A 107 1.10 -45.85 -5.67
C PRO A 107 0.57 -44.93 -4.56
N TYR A 108 1.15 -43.74 -4.43
CA TYR A 108 0.87 -42.80 -3.35
C TYR A 108 -0.27 -41.85 -3.70
N ILE A 109 -0.55 -41.61 -4.98
CA ILE A 109 -1.70 -40.81 -5.43
C ILE A 109 -3.01 -41.46 -4.98
N ALA A 110 -3.18 -42.76 -5.25
CA ALA A 110 -4.37 -43.49 -4.82
C ALA A 110 -4.51 -43.47 -3.29
N ALA A 111 -3.43 -43.77 -2.56
CA ALA A 111 -3.43 -43.75 -1.10
C ALA A 111 -3.74 -42.35 -0.52
N ALA A 112 -3.28 -41.27 -1.16
CA ALA A 112 -3.60 -39.91 -0.74
C ALA A 112 -5.09 -39.59 -0.97
N ILE A 113 -5.65 -39.96 -2.11
CA ILE A 113 -7.08 -39.79 -2.42
C ILE A 113 -7.95 -40.53 -1.40
N ASP A 114 -7.61 -41.78 -1.08
CA ASP A 114 -8.33 -42.59 -0.11
C ASP A 114 -8.31 -41.94 1.28
N LYS A 115 -7.15 -41.44 1.72
CA LYS A 115 -7.04 -40.69 2.99
C LYS A 115 -7.86 -39.41 3.00
N ILE A 116 -7.89 -38.66 1.89
CA ILE A 116 -8.67 -37.42 1.78
C ILE A 116 -10.17 -37.73 1.83
N ARG A 117 -10.59 -38.79 1.14
CA ARG A 117 -12.00 -39.19 1.03
C ARG A 117 -12.53 -39.90 2.28
N ALA A 118 -11.67 -40.53 3.08
CA ALA A 118 -12.07 -41.28 4.28
C ALA A 118 -12.99 -40.47 5.21
N GLY A 119 -14.06 -41.07 5.74
CA GLY A 119 -15.09 -40.37 6.53
C GLY A 119 -16.24 -39.87 5.67
N VAL A 120 -16.98 -38.85 6.14
CA VAL A 120 -18.24 -38.42 5.52
C VAL A 120 -18.01 -37.52 4.29
N SER A 121 -17.00 -36.65 4.33
CA SER A 121 -16.69 -35.74 3.22
C SER A 121 -15.21 -35.40 3.14
N SER A 122 -14.70 -35.17 1.93
CA SER A 122 -13.36 -34.57 1.71
C SER A 122 -13.31 -33.09 2.09
N VAL A 123 -14.47 -32.43 2.21
CA VAL A 123 -14.63 -31.00 2.47
C VAL A 123 -15.36 -30.77 3.79
N VAL A 124 -14.71 -30.04 4.70
CA VAL A 124 -15.27 -29.66 6.00
C VAL A 124 -15.46 -28.15 6.08
N VAL A 125 -16.65 -27.70 6.44
CA VAL A 125 -16.95 -26.28 6.70
C VAL A 125 -16.77 -26.01 8.18
N ILE A 126 -15.99 -24.97 8.52
CA ILE A 126 -15.76 -24.54 9.90
C ILE A 126 -16.31 -23.12 10.06
N ASN A 127 -17.48 -23.01 10.70
CA ASN A 127 -18.17 -21.74 10.95
C ASN A 127 -18.10 -21.40 12.45
N GLY A 128 -17.81 -20.13 12.76
CA GLY A 128 -17.40 -19.72 14.10
C GLY A 128 -18.42 -19.84 15.24
N ASP A 129 -19.63 -20.34 15.02
CA ASP A 129 -20.74 -20.22 15.97
C ASP A 129 -20.89 -21.35 16.98
N LYS A 130 -20.31 -22.54 16.76
CA LYS A 130 -20.54 -23.68 17.68
C LYS A 130 -19.25 -24.38 18.07
N ASN A 131 -19.08 -24.64 19.38
CA ASN A 131 -18.08 -25.60 19.87
C ASN A 131 -18.31 -27.02 19.28
N GLU A 132 -19.51 -27.29 18.78
CA GLU A 132 -19.87 -28.53 18.08
C GLU A 132 -19.14 -28.73 16.75
N ASP A 133 -18.75 -27.67 16.02
CA ASP A 133 -18.01 -27.81 14.76
C ASP A 133 -16.59 -28.38 14.98
N TYR A 134 -16.00 -28.16 16.16
CA TYR A 134 -14.70 -28.72 16.56
C TYR A 134 -14.78 -30.17 17.06
N ASN A 135 -15.98 -30.62 17.45
CA ASN A 135 -16.27 -31.98 17.87
C ASN A 135 -16.85 -32.85 16.75
N ARG A 136 -16.93 -32.34 15.51
CA ARG A 136 -17.21 -33.22 14.37
C ARG A 136 -16.08 -34.24 14.27
N GLU A 137 -16.46 -35.51 14.23
CA GLU A 137 -15.52 -36.63 14.16
C GLU A 137 -14.52 -36.50 13.01
N ASP A 138 -14.82 -35.72 11.95
CA ASP A 138 -14.00 -35.59 10.74
C ASP A 138 -12.99 -34.42 10.72
N ALA A 139 -12.93 -33.56 11.75
CA ALA A 139 -12.05 -32.38 11.75
C ALA A 139 -11.47 -32.00 13.13
N ASN A 140 -11.42 -32.93 14.07
CA ASN A 140 -10.82 -32.69 15.37
C ASN A 140 -9.31 -32.97 15.35
N PHE A 141 -8.52 -31.91 15.15
CA PHE A 141 -7.05 -31.97 15.14
C PHE A 141 -6.42 -32.38 16.48
N LEU A 142 -7.17 -32.31 17.59
CA LEU A 142 -6.70 -32.66 18.92
C LEU A 142 -6.88 -34.15 19.22
N THR A 143 -7.99 -34.75 18.79
CA THR A 143 -8.33 -36.15 19.11
C THR A 143 -8.08 -37.13 17.97
N GLN A 144 -8.06 -36.68 16.71
CA GLN A 144 -7.78 -37.57 15.58
C GLN A 144 -6.28 -37.79 15.40
N GLU A 145 -5.92 -39.05 15.07
CA GLU A 145 -4.54 -39.38 14.71
C GLU A 145 -4.11 -38.70 13.41
N ARG A 146 -4.98 -38.61 12.39
CA ARG A 146 -4.66 -37.99 11.09
C ARG A 146 -5.84 -37.24 10.49
N VAL A 147 -5.64 -35.97 10.15
CA VAL A 147 -6.66 -35.14 9.47
C VAL A 147 -6.20 -34.85 8.04
N TRP A 148 -6.92 -35.40 7.07
CA TRP A 148 -6.65 -35.26 5.64
C TRP A 148 -7.87 -34.64 4.95
N LYS A 149 -8.00 -33.30 4.98
CA LYS A 149 -9.24 -32.60 4.60
C LYS A 149 -9.00 -31.25 3.93
N ILE A 150 -9.96 -30.87 3.09
CA ILE A 150 -10.12 -29.50 2.59
C ILE A 150 -11.04 -28.75 3.55
N ILE A 151 -10.53 -27.71 4.17
CA ILE A 151 -11.25 -26.85 5.12
C ILE A 151 -11.76 -25.62 4.40
N VAL A 152 -13.05 -25.33 4.54
CA VAL A 152 -13.70 -24.14 4.02
C VAL A 152 -14.15 -23.26 5.17
N GLY A 153 -13.83 -21.96 5.08
CA GLY A 153 -14.10 -20.98 6.13
C GLY A 153 -12.88 -20.74 7.02
N GLY A 154 -13.09 -20.15 8.21
CA GLY A 154 -11.97 -19.88 9.12
C GLY A 154 -12.05 -18.66 10.03
N GLN A 155 -13.22 -18.05 10.23
CA GLN A 155 -13.32 -16.85 11.06
C GLN A 155 -12.78 -17.04 12.50
N LYS A 156 -12.94 -18.23 13.10
CA LYS A 156 -12.33 -18.60 14.40
C LYS A 156 -10.91 -19.18 14.31
N LEU A 157 -10.39 -19.52 13.13
CA LEU A 157 -8.96 -19.90 12.94
C LEU A 157 -8.01 -18.73 13.27
N SER A 158 -8.54 -17.52 13.43
CA SER A 158 -7.84 -16.33 13.91
C SER A 158 -7.58 -16.31 15.42
N ARG A 159 -8.29 -17.13 16.22
CA ARG A 159 -8.25 -17.09 17.71
C ARG A 159 -7.60 -18.35 18.32
N GLY A 160 -6.35 -18.62 17.98
CA GLY A 160 -5.53 -19.64 18.66
C GLY A 160 -5.62 -21.07 18.11
N PHE A 161 -6.43 -21.31 17.08
CA PHE A 161 -6.47 -22.60 16.40
C PHE A 161 -5.51 -22.63 15.20
N THR A 162 -4.48 -23.48 15.25
CA THR A 162 -3.52 -23.63 14.15
C THR A 162 -3.95 -24.81 13.29
N VAL A 163 -4.25 -24.58 12.01
CA VAL A 163 -4.45 -25.67 11.05
C VAL A 163 -3.09 -26.31 10.75
N GLU A 164 -2.91 -27.55 11.20
CA GLU A 164 -1.68 -28.30 10.98
C GLU A 164 -1.68 -29.01 9.63
N GLY A 165 -0.48 -29.28 9.10
CA GLY A 165 -0.31 -30.01 7.85
C GLY A 165 -0.72 -29.24 6.59
N LEU A 166 -0.87 -27.91 6.69
CA LEU A 166 -1.36 -27.07 5.61
C LEU A 166 -0.37 -27.01 4.45
N THR A 167 -0.74 -27.58 3.30
CA THR A 167 0.08 -27.56 2.07
C THR A 167 -0.51 -26.68 1.00
N VAL A 168 -1.82 -26.48 0.96
CA VAL A 168 -2.47 -25.64 -0.06
C VAL A 168 -3.39 -24.63 0.60
N SER A 169 -3.26 -23.37 0.19
CA SER A 169 -4.12 -22.29 0.68
C SER A 169 -4.71 -21.55 -0.52
N TYR A 170 -6.04 -21.54 -0.61
CA TYR A 170 -6.80 -20.76 -1.58
C TYR A 170 -7.46 -19.58 -0.87
N TYR A 171 -6.95 -18.39 -1.12
CA TYR A 171 -7.24 -17.20 -0.33
C TYR A 171 -7.63 -16.01 -1.23
N THR A 172 -8.89 -15.62 -1.18
CA THR A 172 -9.43 -14.46 -1.93
C THR A 172 -10.07 -13.43 -1.01
N ARG A 173 -10.00 -13.63 0.32
CA ARG A 173 -10.56 -12.69 1.29
C ARG A 173 -9.75 -11.40 1.38
N LYS A 174 -10.43 -10.27 1.23
CA LYS A 174 -9.88 -8.94 1.55
C LYS A 174 -10.10 -8.56 3.00
N THR A 175 -9.20 -7.73 3.54
CA THR A 175 -9.36 -6.99 4.79
C THR A 175 -8.80 -5.59 4.62
N MET A 176 -9.34 -4.63 5.36
CA MET A 176 -8.87 -3.23 5.37
C MET A 176 -7.89 -2.95 6.52
N ALA A 177 -7.61 -3.96 7.35
CA ALA A 177 -6.74 -3.87 8.52
C ALA A 177 -5.54 -4.80 8.37
N ALA A 178 -4.33 -4.24 8.51
CA ALA A 178 -3.06 -4.91 8.32
C ALA A 178 -2.82 -5.98 9.38
N ASP A 179 -3.11 -5.70 10.65
CA ASP A 179 -3.04 -6.67 11.75
C ASP A 179 -3.79 -7.98 11.46
N THR A 180 -4.96 -7.86 10.84
CA THR A 180 -5.82 -8.97 10.46
C THR A 180 -5.20 -9.75 9.32
N LEU A 181 -4.65 -9.07 8.32
CA LEU A 181 -3.95 -9.71 7.20
C LEU A 181 -2.68 -10.43 7.68
N MET A 182 -1.91 -9.84 8.60
CA MET A 182 -0.77 -10.49 9.26
C MET A 182 -1.18 -11.77 9.98
N GLN A 183 -2.26 -11.74 10.76
CA GLN A 183 -2.77 -12.94 11.43
C GLN A 183 -3.15 -14.03 10.43
N MET A 184 -3.73 -13.65 9.29
CA MET A 184 -4.06 -14.56 8.19
C MET A 184 -2.82 -15.11 7.48
N GLY A 185 -1.67 -14.44 7.54
CA GLY A 185 -0.41 -14.97 6.99
C GLY A 185 0.00 -16.31 7.60
N ARG A 186 -0.48 -16.62 8.81
CA ARG A 186 -0.31 -17.95 9.44
C ARG A 186 -0.98 -19.08 8.64
N TRP A 187 -1.94 -18.75 7.79
CA TRP A 187 -2.65 -19.68 6.92
C TRP A 187 -1.87 -20.01 5.64
N PHE A 188 -0.57 -19.72 5.55
CA PHE A 188 0.26 -20.11 4.42
C PHE A 188 1.09 -21.37 4.67
N GLY A 189 0.94 -22.00 5.83
CA GLY A 189 1.43 -23.37 6.05
C GLY A 189 2.93 -23.53 6.21
N TYR A 190 3.69 -22.44 6.43
CA TYR A 190 5.16 -22.48 6.62
C TYR A 190 5.54 -23.33 7.85
N ARG A 191 5.93 -24.58 7.59
CA ARG A 191 6.37 -25.59 8.57
C ARG A 191 7.51 -26.40 7.97
N SER A 192 8.40 -26.91 8.82
CA SER A 192 9.53 -27.75 8.40
C SER A 192 9.07 -29.11 7.85
N GLY A 193 9.90 -29.71 6.99
CA GLY A 193 9.72 -31.04 6.39
C GLY A 193 8.89 -31.07 5.10
N TYR A 194 8.17 -29.98 4.77
CA TYR A 194 7.37 -29.91 3.54
C TYR A 194 7.24 -28.51 2.94
N ARG A 195 8.20 -27.61 3.21
CA ARG A 195 8.18 -26.23 2.69
C ARG A 195 8.04 -26.15 1.17
N ASP A 196 8.64 -27.08 0.46
CA ASP A 196 8.60 -27.19 -0.99
C ASP A 196 7.24 -27.63 -1.54
N LEU A 197 6.37 -28.20 -0.71
CA LEU A 197 5.03 -28.66 -1.08
C LEU A 197 3.95 -27.58 -0.88
N ILE A 198 4.30 -26.44 -0.29
CA ILE A 198 3.35 -25.36 0.02
C ILE A 198 2.96 -24.63 -1.26
N ARG A 199 1.65 -24.41 -1.49
CA ARG A 199 1.10 -23.61 -2.60
C ARG A 199 0.09 -22.60 -2.10
N LEU A 200 0.30 -21.35 -2.48
CA LEU A 200 -0.59 -20.24 -2.18
C LEU A 200 -1.28 -19.75 -3.45
N PHE A 201 -2.60 -19.94 -3.51
CA PHE A 201 -3.47 -19.40 -4.54
C PHE A 201 -4.14 -18.16 -3.98
N ILE A 202 -3.65 -16.98 -4.38
CA ILE A 202 -4.06 -15.71 -3.79
C ILE A 202 -4.71 -14.78 -4.82
N GLY A 203 -5.78 -14.10 -4.41
CA GLY A 203 -6.50 -13.16 -5.27
C GLY A 203 -5.66 -11.93 -5.64
N ARG A 204 -5.32 -11.78 -6.93
CA ARG A 204 -4.56 -10.65 -7.48
C ARG A 204 -5.44 -9.49 -7.97
N ALA A 205 -6.74 -9.73 -8.16
CA ALA A 205 -7.71 -8.76 -8.65
C ALA A 205 -9.06 -8.90 -7.91
N VAL A 206 -9.04 -8.77 -6.60
CA VAL A 206 -10.24 -8.93 -5.76
C VAL A 206 -11.04 -7.63 -5.74
N SER A 207 -12.32 -7.66 -6.13
CA SER A 207 -13.17 -6.48 -6.13
C SER A 207 -13.33 -5.87 -4.73
N THR A 208 -13.15 -4.56 -4.62
CA THR A 208 -13.33 -3.79 -3.37
C THR A 208 -14.80 -3.63 -2.96
N SER A 209 -15.75 -3.71 -3.89
CA SER A 209 -17.19 -3.61 -3.61
C SER A 209 -17.97 -4.05 -4.84
N THR A 210 -19.16 -4.62 -4.64
CA THR A 210 -20.11 -4.88 -5.73
C THR A 210 -20.49 -3.61 -6.51
N LYS A 211 -20.28 -2.43 -5.92
CA LYS A 211 -20.56 -1.11 -6.53
C LYS A 211 -19.32 -0.41 -7.11
N SER A 212 -18.12 -0.98 -6.99
CA SER A 212 -16.88 -0.33 -7.44
C SER A 212 -16.03 -1.27 -8.28
N GLN A 213 -15.57 -0.78 -9.43
CA GLN A 213 -14.65 -1.50 -10.31
C GLN A 213 -13.20 -1.54 -9.79
N LYS A 214 -12.92 -0.93 -8.62
CA LYS A 214 -11.59 -0.99 -8.02
C LYS A 214 -11.32 -2.40 -7.51
N THR A 215 -10.15 -2.93 -7.85
CA THR A 215 -9.65 -4.23 -7.41
C THR A 215 -8.44 -4.05 -6.51
N VAL A 216 -8.17 -5.07 -5.70
CA VAL A 216 -7.02 -5.15 -4.80
C VAL A 216 -6.19 -6.36 -5.16
N ASP A 217 -4.87 -6.18 -5.17
CA ASP A 217 -3.88 -7.25 -5.25
C ASP A 217 -3.50 -7.67 -3.83
N LEU A 218 -4.03 -8.81 -3.37
CA LEU A 218 -3.77 -9.29 -2.02
C LEU A 218 -2.32 -9.73 -1.84
N TYR A 219 -1.65 -10.20 -2.89
CA TYR A 219 -0.23 -10.59 -2.79
C TYR A 219 0.63 -9.35 -2.52
N LYS A 220 0.40 -8.25 -3.25
CA LYS A 220 1.07 -6.97 -2.98
C LYS A 220 0.76 -6.45 -1.58
N ALA A 221 -0.48 -6.62 -1.11
CA ALA A 221 -0.85 -6.24 0.26
C ALA A 221 -0.05 -7.03 1.32
N PHE A 222 0.15 -8.34 1.14
CA PHE A 222 1.00 -9.13 2.04
C PHE A 222 2.46 -8.71 1.97
N GLU A 223 2.99 -8.42 0.77
CA GLU A 223 4.35 -7.92 0.60
C GLU A 223 4.57 -6.59 1.34
N ASP A 224 3.65 -5.64 1.17
CA ASP A 224 3.72 -4.34 1.82
C ASP A 224 3.73 -4.48 3.35
N ILE A 225 2.86 -5.34 3.89
CA ILE A 225 2.80 -5.61 5.33
C ILE A 225 4.09 -6.22 5.86
N VAL A 226 4.66 -7.20 5.15
CA VAL A 226 5.91 -7.84 5.58
C VAL A 226 7.04 -6.80 5.63
N ARG A 227 7.11 -5.91 4.63
CA ARG A 227 8.07 -4.81 4.62
C ARG A 227 7.82 -3.79 5.74
N ASP A 228 6.56 -3.46 6.03
CA ASP A 228 6.19 -2.57 7.15
C ASP A 228 6.59 -3.20 8.50
N GLU A 229 6.44 -4.52 8.63
CA GLU A 229 6.86 -5.28 9.81
C GLU A 229 8.38 -5.36 9.96
N GLU A 230 9.12 -5.53 8.87
CA GLU A 230 10.58 -5.50 8.85
C GLU A 230 11.12 -4.13 9.29
N GLU A 231 10.56 -3.03 8.76
CA GLU A 231 10.93 -1.67 9.19
C GLU A 231 10.61 -1.46 10.69
N PHE A 232 9.45 -1.95 11.15
CA PHE A 232 9.10 -1.90 12.56
C PHE A 232 10.11 -2.67 13.43
N ARG A 233 10.54 -3.86 13.01
CA ARG A 233 11.59 -4.63 13.71
C ARG A 233 12.92 -3.89 13.73
N GLU A 234 13.30 -3.25 12.64
CA GLU A 234 14.54 -2.45 12.58
C GLU A 234 14.51 -1.27 13.54
N GLU A 235 13.36 -0.61 13.67
CA GLU A 235 13.18 0.47 14.63
C GLU A 235 13.31 -0.06 16.08
N LEU A 236 12.65 -1.18 16.38
CA LEU A 236 12.76 -1.82 17.70
C LEU A 236 14.19 -2.26 18.03
N ARG A 237 14.99 -2.71 17.04
CA ARG A 237 16.40 -3.05 17.24
C ARG A 237 17.21 -1.86 17.77
N ARG A 238 16.87 -0.61 17.41
CA ARG A 238 17.56 0.60 17.93
C ARG A 238 17.42 0.73 19.45
N PHE A 239 16.29 0.28 19.99
CA PHE A 239 15.97 0.33 21.41
C PHE A 239 16.36 -0.94 22.18
N SER A 240 16.91 -1.96 21.49
CA SER A 240 17.26 -3.26 22.08
C SER A 240 18.54 -3.29 22.92
N LYS A 241 19.24 -2.15 23.05
CA LYS A 241 20.50 -2.06 23.81
C LYS A 241 20.28 -2.33 25.29
N LEU A 242 21.17 -3.13 25.87
CA LEU A 242 21.22 -3.42 27.30
C LEU A 242 22.27 -2.53 27.98
N ARG A 243 22.02 -2.17 29.24
CA ARG A 243 23.01 -1.58 30.13
C ARG A 243 24.00 -2.68 30.57
N GLU A 244 25.14 -2.27 31.14
CA GLU A 244 26.16 -3.20 31.67
C GLU A 244 25.62 -4.20 32.70
N ASN A 245 24.52 -3.85 33.40
CA ASN A 245 23.84 -4.72 34.36
C ASN A 245 22.79 -5.66 33.74
N GLY A 246 22.74 -5.78 32.41
CA GLY A 246 21.82 -6.65 31.69
C GLY A 246 20.37 -6.13 31.59
N ARG A 247 20.06 -4.94 32.10
CA ARG A 247 18.72 -4.34 31.98
C ARG A 247 18.55 -3.55 30.66
N PRO A 248 17.34 -3.48 30.08
CA PRO A 248 17.08 -2.65 28.89
C PRO A 248 17.41 -1.18 29.15
N MET A 249 18.05 -0.51 28.19
CA MET A 249 18.32 0.93 28.29
C MET A 249 17.02 1.76 28.28
N ILE A 250 16.05 1.34 27.48
CA ILE A 250 14.75 1.99 27.21
C ILE A 250 13.66 0.93 27.35
N ARG A 251 12.50 1.26 27.94
CA ARG A 251 11.34 0.35 28.03
C ARG A 251 10.33 0.67 26.94
N PRO A 252 9.46 -0.28 26.53
CA PRO A 252 8.39 -0.01 25.56
C PRO A 252 7.44 1.14 25.96
N ALA A 253 7.28 1.41 27.26
CA ALA A 253 6.48 2.55 27.75
C ALA A 253 7.16 3.92 27.56
N ASP A 254 8.48 3.94 27.40
CA ASP A 254 9.28 5.17 27.32
C ASP A 254 9.40 5.69 25.88
N VAL A 255 9.10 4.87 24.87
CA VAL A 255 9.13 5.24 23.45
C VAL A 255 7.95 4.59 22.73
N PRO A 256 6.99 5.37 22.21
CA PRO A 256 5.94 4.82 21.36
C PRO A 256 6.55 4.47 19.99
N PRO A 257 6.60 3.19 19.60
CA PRO A 257 7.25 2.79 18.36
C PRO A 257 6.42 3.26 17.16
N MET A 258 7.06 3.66 16.07
CA MET A 258 6.32 4.11 14.89
C MET A 258 5.81 2.91 14.10
N VAL A 259 4.54 2.97 13.67
CA VAL A 259 3.95 1.96 12.79
C VAL A 259 3.80 2.57 11.41
N PHE A 260 4.46 1.96 10.42
CA PHE A 260 4.37 2.39 9.04
C PHE A 260 3.18 1.76 8.32
N GLN A 261 2.63 2.52 7.37
CA GLN A 261 1.60 2.10 6.44
C GLN A 261 2.07 2.48 5.04
N ARG A 262 2.48 1.49 4.24
CA ARG A 262 2.80 1.70 2.81
C ARG A 262 1.55 1.80 1.97
N SER A 263 0.64 0.84 2.10
CA SER A 263 -0.60 0.79 1.31
C SER A 263 -1.67 1.72 1.93
N PRO A 264 -2.07 2.84 1.28
CA PRO A 264 -2.94 3.85 1.90
C PRO A 264 -4.35 3.35 2.25
N TRP A 265 -4.80 2.28 1.59
CA TRP A 265 -6.10 1.65 1.82
C TRP A 265 -6.07 0.59 2.94
N LEU A 266 -4.89 0.16 3.38
CA LEU A 266 -4.67 -0.91 4.36
C LEU A 266 -4.17 -0.31 5.67
N LYS A 267 -5.09 0.03 6.58
CA LYS A 267 -4.73 0.68 7.84
C LYS A 267 -4.00 -0.30 8.77
N PRO A 268 -3.13 0.16 9.68
CA PRO A 268 -2.46 -0.72 10.65
C PRO A 268 -3.42 -1.64 11.42
N THR A 269 -4.55 -1.08 11.86
CA THR A 269 -5.63 -1.82 12.52
C THR A 269 -6.99 -1.17 12.22
N ALA A 270 -8.07 -1.73 12.77
CA ALA A 270 -9.41 -1.19 12.64
C ALA A 270 -9.52 0.23 13.22
N ALA A 271 -10.29 1.11 12.57
CA ALA A 271 -10.36 2.53 12.93
C ALA A 271 -10.78 2.79 14.39
N ASN A 272 -11.65 1.96 14.96
CA ASN A 272 -12.09 2.05 16.35
C ASN A 272 -10.97 1.72 17.37
N LYS A 273 -9.87 1.11 16.93
CA LYS A 273 -8.68 0.81 17.76
C LYS A 273 -7.56 1.85 17.60
N MET A 274 -7.74 2.84 16.73
CA MET A 274 -6.74 3.88 16.43
C MET A 274 -7.02 5.21 17.14
N TYR A 275 -7.82 5.22 18.21
CA TYR A 275 -8.27 6.47 18.87
C TYR A 275 -7.12 7.32 19.45
N ASN A 276 -6.00 6.69 19.83
CA ASN A 276 -4.79 7.37 20.30
C ASN A 276 -3.71 7.53 19.22
N ALA A 277 -3.98 7.11 17.97
CA ALA A 277 -3.00 7.16 16.90
C ALA A 277 -2.83 8.60 16.39
N VAL A 278 -1.58 9.02 16.20
CA VAL A 278 -1.20 10.33 15.66
C VAL A 278 -0.35 10.10 14.41
N GLU A 279 -0.73 10.72 13.29
CA GLU A 279 0.08 10.72 12.06
C GLU A 279 1.35 11.55 12.32
N THR A 280 2.52 10.91 12.34
CA THR A 280 3.82 11.57 12.55
C THR A 280 4.56 11.81 11.25
N MET A 281 4.25 11.03 10.22
CA MET A 281 4.90 11.13 8.91
C MET A 281 3.90 10.82 7.81
N LYS A 282 3.95 11.55 6.69
CA LYS A 282 3.09 11.28 5.54
C LYS A 282 3.73 11.77 4.24
N GLY A 283 3.95 10.84 3.32
CA GLY A 283 4.49 11.12 2.00
C GLY A 283 4.01 10.12 0.96
N VAL A 284 3.85 10.56 -0.28
CA VAL A 284 3.65 9.68 -1.43
C VAL A 284 4.56 10.18 -2.54
N GLY A 285 5.46 9.33 -2.99
CA GLY A 285 6.38 9.62 -4.08
C GLY A 285 5.67 9.55 -5.42
N GLY A 286 6.05 10.43 -6.34
CA GLY A 286 5.54 10.46 -7.71
C GLY A 286 4.06 10.88 -7.82
N LYS A 287 3.43 11.37 -6.75
CA LYS A 287 2.06 11.87 -6.79
C LYS A 287 1.98 13.30 -6.30
N VAL A 288 1.17 14.09 -6.99
CA VAL A 288 0.92 15.48 -6.58
C VAL A 288 0.10 15.52 -5.32
N GLN A 289 0.64 16.21 -4.32
CA GLN A 289 0.00 16.57 -3.07
C GLN A 289 -0.40 18.05 -3.11
N GLU A 290 -1.61 18.34 -2.61
CA GLU A 290 -2.16 19.70 -2.59
C GLU A 290 -1.88 20.37 -1.24
N PHE A 291 -1.28 21.56 -1.30
CA PHE A 291 -1.02 22.40 -0.13
C PHE A 291 -1.82 23.70 -0.23
N ASN A 292 -3.13 23.55 -0.20
CA ASN A 292 -4.15 24.60 -0.36
C ASN A 292 -4.83 25.03 0.95
N ASN A 293 -4.39 24.49 2.09
CA ASN A 293 -4.95 24.74 3.43
C ASN A 293 -4.22 25.90 4.13
N GLN A 294 -4.31 27.09 3.54
CA GLN A 294 -3.74 28.30 4.13
C GLN A 294 -4.55 28.77 5.34
N LEU A 295 -3.89 29.42 6.31
CA LEU A 295 -4.60 30.09 7.41
C LEU A 295 -5.58 31.13 6.84
N TYR A 296 -6.81 31.11 7.33
CA TYR A 296 -7.85 32.07 6.99
C TYR A 296 -8.20 32.94 8.18
N SER A 297 -8.40 34.24 7.94
CA SER A 297 -8.94 35.18 8.90
C SER A 297 -10.17 35.89 8.33
N PRO A 298 -11.29 35.95 9.07
CA PRO A 298 -12.45 36.74 8.65
C PRO A 298 -12.20 38.26 8.71
N ARG A 299 -11.12 38.70 9.35
CA ARG A 299 -10.72 40.11 9.37
C ARG A 299 -9.84 40.40 8.16
N ALA A 300 -10.35 41.18 7.21
CA ALA A 300 -9.67 41.50 5.95
C ALA A 300 -8.24 42.05 6.15
N SER A 301 -8.00 42.87 7.18
CA SER A 301 -6.67 43.38 7.50
C SER A 301 -5.67 42.28 7.88
N GLU A 302 -6.11 41.28 8.64
CA GLU A 302 -5.28 40.14 9.03
C GLU A 302 -5.10 39.15 7.88
N GLN A 303 -6.13 38.93 7.05
CA GLN A 303 -6.00 38.11 5.84
C GLN A 303 -4.96 38.69 4.88
N ARG A 304 -4.95 40.02 4.69
CA ARG A 304 -3.92 40.69 3.87
C ARG A 304 -2.51 40.45 4.40
N LYS A 305 -2.29 40.57 5.71
CA LYS A 305 -0.99 40.29 6.34
C LYS A 305 -0.55 38.83 6.16
N ILE A 306 -1.50 37.89 6.22
CA ILE A 306 -1.23 36.47 5.97
C ILE A 306 -0.76 36.27 4.53
N ASN A 307 -1.47 36.85 3.56
CA ASN A 307 -1.14 36.76 2.14
C ASN A 307 0.21 37.44 1.83
N GLU A 308 0.48 38.61 2.41
CA GLU A 308 1.77 39.31 2.30
C GLU A 308 2.93 38.46 2.85
N HIS A 309 2.74 37.83 4.02
CA HIS A 309 3.73 36.90 4.58
C HIS A 309 3.98 35.70 3.66
N HIS A 310 2.91 35.06 3.17
CA HIS A 310 3.03 33.92 2.26
C HIS A 310 3.68 34.29 0.93
N PHE A 311 3.34 35.45 0.37
CA PHE A 311 3.98 35.95 -0.84
C PHE A 311 5.46 36.25 -0.60
N GLY A 312 5.84 36.81 0.55
CA GLY A 312 7.24 37.03 0.91
C GLY A 312 8.05 35.73 0.92
N LEU A 313 7.45 34.61 1.34
CA LEU A 313 8.07 33.28 1.24
C LEU A 313 8.15 32.80 -0.21
N ALA A 314 7.06 32.89 -0.97
CA ALA A 314 7.02 32.47 -2.38
C ALA A 314 7.97 33.29 -3.26
N ARG A 315 8.17 34.57 -2.95
CA ARG A 315 9.08 35.47 -3.66
C ARG A 315 10.49 34.93 -3.72
N ARG A 316 10.97 34.30 -2.64
CA ARG A 316 12.32 33.68 -2.61
C ARG A 316 12.48 32.58 -3.65
N LEU A 317 11.40 31.88 -3.98
CA LEU A 317 11.38 30.92 -5.07
C LEU A 317 11.25 31.62 -6.42
N LEU A 318 10.37 32.62 -6.53
CA LEU A 318 10.19 33.39 -7.77
C LEU A 318 11.49 34.06 -8.24
N ASP A 319 12.28 34.61 -7.31
CA ASP A 319 13.55 35.29 -7.60
C ASP A 319 14.58 34.33 -8.25
N GLY A 320 14.43 33.01 -8.06
CA GLY A 320 15.32 31.98 -8.60
C GLY A 320 14.79 31.23 -9.84
N LEU A 321 13.67 31.67 -10.43
CA LEU A 321 13.14 31.09 -11.66
C LEU A 321 13.81 31.77 -12.87
N ASP A 322 14.94 31.23 -13.31
CA ASP A 322 15.82 31.83 -14.31
C ASP A 322 15.67 31.24 -15.71
N ARG A 323 14.83 30.21 -15.88
CA ARG A 323 14.59 29.52 -17.15
C ARG A 323 13.13 29.57 -17.56
N THR A 324 12.90 29.56 -18.86
CA THR A 324 11.56 29.47 -19.45
C THR A 324 11.58 28.46 -20.59
N ASP A 325 10.72 27.45 -20.51
CA ASP A 325 10.52 26.47 -21.59
C ASP A 325 9.04 26.10 -21.70
N ASP A 326 8.68 25.45 -22.81
CA ASP A 326 7.34 24.88 -22.99
C ASP A 326 7.19 23.57 -22.22
N PHE A 327 6.20 23.52 -21.33
CA PHE A 327 5.71 22.30 -20.69
C PHE A 327 4.46 21.81 -21.41
N TYR A 328 4.00 20.60 -21.09
CA TYR A 328 2.85 19.98 -21.73
C TYR A 328 1.86 19.39 -20.74
N ASP A 329 0.66 19.10 -21.27
CA ASP A 329 -0.40 18.42 -20.55
C ASP A 329 -1.27 17.55 -21.45
N VAL A 330 -2.01 16.64 -20.82
CA VAL A 330 -2.98 15.76 -21.47
C VAL A 330 -4.32 15.86 -20.75
N TYR A 331 -5.34 16.28 -21.49
CA TYR A 331 -6.72 16.33 -20.99
C TYR A 331 -7.27 14.91 -20.78
N THR A 332 -8.30 14.80 -19.95
CA THR A 332 -9.06 13.54 -19.80
C THR A 332 -9.67 13.04 -21.11
N THR A 333 -9.88 13.93 -22.08
CA THR A 333 -10.35 13.60 -23.43
C THR A 333 -9.25 13.10 -24.37
N GLY A 334 -7.99 13.02 -23.91
CA GLY A 334 -6.82 12.67 -24.72
C GLY A 334 -6.22 13.83 -25.51
N LYS A 335 -6.87 15.01 -25.53
CA LYS A 335 -6.32 16.20 -26.19
C LYS A 335 -5.05 16.66 -25.49
N THR A 336 -4.04 17.06 -26.25
CA THR A 336 -2.76 17.57 -25.72
C THR A 336 -2.72 19.10 -25.76
N MET A 337 -2.00 19.73 -24.83
CA MET A 337 -1.67 21.15 -24.90
C MET A 337 -0.24 21.43 -24.44
N THR A 338 0.29 22.57 -24.85
CA THR A 338 1.54 23.14 -24.31
C THR A 338 1.27 24.47 -23.62
N TYR A 339 2.15 24.83 -22.68
CA TYR A 339 2.14 26.11 -21.98
C TYR A 339 3.58 26.50 -21.59
N PRO A 340 3.96 27.78 -21.69
CA PRO A 340 5.24 28.24 -21.15
C PRO A 340 5.28 28.07 -19.63
N ALA A 341 6.42 27.68 -19.09
CA ALA A 341 6.64 27.60 -17.64
C ALA A 341 7.98 28.23 -17.29
N HIS A 342 7.96 29.08 -16.27
CA HIS A 342 9.17 29.62 -15.64
C HIS A 342 9.59 28.67 -14.53
N TYR A 343 10.84 28.23 -14.53
CA TYR A 343 11.32 27.22 -13.59
C TYR A 343 12.75 27.45 -13.13
N GLY A 344 13.11 26.83 -12.00
CA GLY A 344 14.44 26.82 -11.41
C GLY A 344 14.65 25.59 -10.53
N ILE A 345 15.90 25.30 -10.17
CA ILE A 345 16.26 24.20 -9.26
C ILE A 345 16.66 24.79 -7.91
N PHE A 346 16.07 24.27 -6.85
CA PHE A 346 16.23 24.76 -5.48
C PHE A 346 16.71 23.65 -4.57
N ASP A 347 17.51 24.04 -3.58
CA ASP A 347 17.95 23.13 -2.54
C ASP A 347 16.80 22.78 -1.56
N ASN A 348 17.01 21.69 -0.83
CA ASN A 348 16.06 21.24 0.18
C ASN A 348 15.86 22.26 1.31
N ALA A 349 16.89 23.03 1.66
CA ALA A 349 16.82 24.02 2.73
C ALA A 349 15.81 25.12 2.41
N THR A 350 15.81 25.63 1.18
CA THR A 350 14.90 26.69 0.72
C THR A 350 13.45 26.23 0.78
N VAL A 351 13.15 25.04 0.22
CA VAL A 351 11.79 24.50 0.18
C VAL A 351 11.30 24.14 1.59
N ARG A 352 12.14 23.52 2.41
CA ARG A 352 11.80 23.15 3.78
C ARG A 352 11.50 24.37 4.66
N MET A 353 12.30 25.42 4.53
CA MET A 353 12.08 26.69 5.24
C MET A 353 10.72 27.29 4.87
N LEU A 354 10.39 27.35 3.57
CA LEU A 354 9.09 27.83 3.12
C LEU A 354 7.95 27.05 3.78
N LEU A 355 7.97 25.71 3.74
CA LEU A 355 6.93 24.87 4.33
C LEU A 355 6.77 25.06 5.84
N ASN A 356 7.88 25.26 6.54
CA ASN A 356 7.91 25.45 7.99
C ASN A 356 7.39 26.83 8.42
N GLU A 357 7.75 27.88 7.69
CA GLU A 357 7.34 29.26 8.01
C GLU A 357 5.95 29.64 7.47
N TYR A 358 5.39 28.78 6.61
CA TYR A 358 4.07 28.98 6.07
C TYR A 358 2.99 28.88 7.16
N ARG A 359 2.04 29.83 7.16
CA ARG A 359 0.89 29.80 8.08
C ARG A 359 -0.23 28.91 7.57
N TRP A 360 -0.42 27.77 8.22
CA TRP A 360 -1.39 26.73 7.85
C TRP A 360 -2.73 26.87 8.57
N GLY A 361 -3.79 26.29 8.00
CA GLY A 361 -5.11 26.23 8.61
C GLY A 361 -5.11 25.51 9.97
N LEU A 362 -5.98 25.92 10.88
CA LEU A 362 -5.95 25.51 12.30
C LEU A 362 -6.08 23.99 12.52
N ASN A 363 -6.85 23.30 11.68
CA ASN A 363 -7.08 21.86 11.79
C ASN A 363 -6.16 21.03 10.87
N TRP A 364 -5.09 21.63 10.37
CA TRP A 364 -4.15 20.97 9.47
C TRP A 364 -2.71 21.22 9.91
N SER A 365 -1.87 20.19 9.82
CA SER A 365 -0.48 20.25 10.27
C SER A 365 0.47 19.85 9.15
N VAL A 366 1.46 20.70 8.88
CA VAL A 366 2.55 20.40 7.94
C VAL A 366 3.59 19.44 8.54
N LYS A 367 3.60 19.29 9.88
CA LYS A 367 4.65 18.55 10.60
C LYS A 367 4.88 17.13 10.06
N PRO A 368 3.84 16.32 9.73
CA PRO A 368 4.05 15.00 9.15
C PRO A 368 4.67 15.02 7.75
N THR A 369 4.40 16.07 6.97
CA THR A 369 5.04 16.28 5.66
C THR A 369 6.50 16.67 5.85
N LEU A 370 6.80 17.56 6.80
CA LEU A 370 8.18 17.95 7.12
C LEU A 370 9.00 16.77 7.65
N ALA A 371 8.42 15.91 8.49
CA ALA A 371 9.09 14.71 8.96
C ALA A 371 9.40 13.73 7.80
N PHE A 372 8.47 13.57 6.86
CA PHE A 372 8.71 12.78 5.65
C PHE A 372 9.80 13.41 4.76
N PHE A 373 9.74 14.72 4.57
CA PHE A 373 10.74 15.49 3.85
C PHE A 373 12.13 15.24 4.45
N ASP A 374 12.28 15.41 5.77
CA ASP A 374 13.55 15.25 6.49
C ASP A 374 14.09 13.82 6.39
N ALA A 375 13.21 12.82 6.48
CA ALA A 375 13.58 11.42 6.26
C ALA A 375 14.05 11.17 4.83
N ALA A 376 13.34 11.68 3.82
CA ALA A 376 13.71 11.50 2.42
C ALA A 376 15.06 12.15 2.08
N VAL A 377 15.36 13.33 2.65
CA VAL A 377 16.67 13.98 2.49
C VAL A 377 17.76 13.15 3.16
N LYS A 378 17.53 12.70 4.40
CA LYS A 378 18.48 11.91 5.17
C LYS A 378 18.83 10.58 4.49
N ASP A 379 17.83 9.94 3.88
CA ASP A 379 17.99 8.66 3.19
C ASP A 379 18.58 8.82 1.77
N GLY A 380 18.87 10.05 1.33
CA GLY A 380 19.39 10.33 -0.01
C GLY A 380 18.35 10.14 -1.13
N HIS A 381 17.06 10.14 -0.78
CA HIS A 381 15.96 9.96 -1.72
C HIS A 381 15.35 11.29 -2.18
N LEU A 382 15.79 12.43 -1.63
CA LEU A 382 15.40 13.77 -2.03
C LEU A 382 16.62 14.70 -1.99
N GLU A 383 17.10 15.14 -3.16
CA GLU A 383 18.32 15.97 -3.27
C GLU A 383 18.02 17.43 -3.61
N ASP A 384 17.07 17.67 -4.50
CA ASP A 384 16.69 19.00 -4.96
C ASP A 384 15.21 19.07 -5.37
N TRP A 385 14.76 20.29 -5.68
CA TRP A 385 13.41 20.57 -6.14
C TRP A 385 13.44 21.38 -7.43
N LEU A 386 12.72 20.90 -8.45
CA LEU A 386 12.32 21.76 -9.55
C LEU A 386 11.06 22.53 -9.14
N VAL A 387 11.19 23.85 -9.02
CA VAL A 387 10.07 24.74 -8.75
C VAL A 387 9.69 25.44 -10.05
N PHE A 388 8.40 25.55 -10.35
CA PHE A 388 7.93 26.26 -11.53
C PHE A 388 6.59 26.96 -11.31
N TYR A 389 6.28 27.95 -12.15
CA TYR A 389 4.91 28.42 -12.36
C TYR A 389 4.59 28.51 -13.87
N PRO A 390 3.36 28.17 -14.28
CA PRO A 390 2.95 28.14 -15.67
C PRO A 390 2.31 29.46 -16.11
N GLU A 391 2.56 29.86 -17.35
CA GLU A 391 1.79 30.90 -18.03
C GLU A 391 0.56 30.27 -18.71
N LEU A 392 -0.62 30.50 -18.12
CA LEU A 392 -1.84 29.85 -18.55
C LEU A 392 -2.67 30.72 -19.49
N LYS A 393 -3.09 30.13 -20.60
CA LYS A 393 -4.08 30.74 -21.50
C LYS A 393 -5.39 31.00 -20.74
N ASN A 394 -5.97 32.17 -20.96
CA ASN A 394 -7.21 32.64 -20.31
C ASN A 394 -7.11 32.86 -18.79
N VAL A 395 -5.89 33.04 -18.26
CA VAL A 395 -5.67 33.54 -16.90
C VAL A 395 -5.10 34.95 -17.03
N GLU A 396 -5.66 35.90 -16.28
CA GLU A 396 -5.20 37.28 -16.31
C GLU A 396 -3.85 37.42 -15.60
N ASN A 397 -2.87 37.94 -16.32
CA ASN A 397 -1.59 38.35 -15.75
C ASN A 397 -1.75 39.73 -15.10
N ARG A 398 -1.37 39.87 -13.83
CA ARG A 398 -1.50 41.12 -13.07
C ARG A 398 -0.17 41.52 -12.45
N ARG A 399 0.15 42.81 -12.53
CA ARG A 399 1.30 43.41 -11.85
C ARG A 399 1.02 43.54 -10.36
N LEU A 400 1.91 43.04 -9.51
CA LEU A 400 1.76 43.12 -8.06
C LEU A 400 2.45 44.36 -7.51
N ALA A 401 1.70 45.16 -6.74
CA ALA A 401 2.14 46.44 -6.21
C ALA A 401 3.38 46.30 -5.32
N GLY A 402 4.35 47.19 -5.50
CA GLY A 402 5.62 47.16 -4.75
C GLY A 402 6.55 46.01 -5.15
N THR A 403 6.32 45.38 -6.30
CA THR A 403 7.17 44.30 -6.83
C THR A 403 7.37 44.43 -8.34
N ASN A 404 8.35 43.71 -8.90
CA ASN A 404 8.56 43.64 -10.34
C ASN A 404 7.78 42.49 -11.02
N TYR A 405 6.91 41.81 -10.27
CA TYR A 405 6.25 40.59 -10.72
C TYR A 405 4.96 40.86 -11.47
N VAL A 406 4.82 40.21 -12.62
CA VAL A 406 3.58 40.10 -13.39
C VAL A 406 3.20 38.62 -13.42
N LEU A 407 2.18 38.24 -12.65
CA LEU A 407 1.85 36.84 -12.39
C LEU A 407 0.43 36.48 -12.85
N PRO A 408 0.22 35.23 -13.28
CA PRO A 408 -1.12 34.73 -13.62
C PRO A 408 -1.95 34.54 -12.36
N ILE A 409 -3.02 35.34 -12.21
CA ILE A 409 -3.89 35.29 -11.03
C ILE A 409 -5.13 34.44 -11.33
N GLN A 410 -5.23 33.30 -10.66
CA GLN A 410 -6.29 32.31 -10.87
C GLN A 410 -7.53 32.61 -10.02
N LYS A 411 -8.70 32.25 -10.54
CA LYS A 411 -9.93 32.18 -9.75
C LYS A 411 -9.97 30.87 -8.96
N ARG A 412 -9.90 30.95 -7.62
CA ARG A 412 -9.97 29.77 -6.74
C ARG A 412 -10.79 30.07 -5.50
N LEU A 413 -11.93 29.40 -5.37
CA LEU A 413 -12.83 29.62 -4.24
C LEU A 413 -12.28 29.00 -2.95
N ARG A 414 -12.41 29.74 -1.84
CA ARG A 414 -12.30 29.18 -0.49
C ARG A 414 -13.55 28.36 -0.15
N ARG A 415 -13.34 27.18 0.43
CA ARG A 415 -14.38 26.21 0.78
C ARG A 415 -14.65 26.23 2.28
N LYS A 416 -15.76 26.84 2.69
CA LYS A 416 -16.12 27.00 4.12
C LYS A 416 -16.21 25.66 4.83
N GLU A 417 -16.71 24.63 4.16
CA GLU A 417 -16.85 23.26 4.66
C GLU A 417 -15.54 22.49 4.81
N ARG A 418 -14.41 23.06 4.37
CA ARG A 418 -13.06 22.50 4.48
C ARG A 418 -12.11 23.50 5.15
N ASP A 419 -12.54 24.12 6.23
CA ASP A 419 -11.75 25.10 6.99
C ASP A 419 -11.18 26.22 6.10
N PHE A 420 -11.98 26.70 5.13
CA PHE A 420 -11.62 27.76 4.19
C PHE A 420 -10.42 27.44 3.28
N ALA A 421 -10.11 26.16 3.08
CA ALA A 421 -9.15 25.69 2.09
C ALA A 421 -9.52 26.14 0.67
N PHE A 422 -8.51 26.45 -0.15
CA PHE A 422 -8.75 26.73 -1.57
C PHE A 422 -9.16 25.46 -2.32
N ALA A 423 -10.03 25.61 -3.33
CA ALA A 423 -10.28 24.54 -4.28
C ALA A 423 -8.95 24.02 -4.89
N GLY A 424 -8.83 22.69 -4.99
CA GLY A 424 -7.65 22.00 -5.53
C GLY A 424 -7.29 22.45 -6.95
N SER A 425 -6.05 22.19 -7.38
CA SER A 425 -5.62 22.48 -8.75
C SER A 425 -6.47 21.73 -9.77
N SER A 426 -6.64 22.34 -10.96
CA SER A 426 -7.03 21.57 -12.13
C SER A 426 -6.10 20.36 -12.29
N THR A 427 -6.60 19.28 -12.90
CA THR A 427 -5.73 18.19 -13.37
C THR A 427 -4.63 18.71 -14.30
N ARG A 428 -4.88 19.87 -14.93
CA ARG A 428 -3.90 20.59 -15.72
C ARG A 428 -2.72 21.02 -14.83
N GLN A 429 -1.50 20.65 -15.19
CA GLN A 429 -0.17 20.83 -14.60
C GLN A 429 0.30 19.73 -13.67
N ARG A 430 -0.55 18.76 -13.31
CA ARG A 430 -0.11 17.63 -12.47
C ARG A 430 0.83 16.70 -13.22
N LEU A 431 0.60 16.49 -14.51
CA LEU A 431 1.39 15.58 -15.32
C LEU A 431 2.87 15.95 -15.34
N ALA A 432 3.21 17.23 -15.55
CA ALA A 432 4.60 17.66 -15.56
C ALA A 432 5.30 17.35 -14.23
N MET A 433 4.64 17.63 -13.10
CA MET A 433 5.16 17.30 -11.77
C MET A 433 5.36 15.79 -11.58
N GLU A 434 4.40 14.97 -12.02
CA GLU A 434 4.48 13.51 -11.92
C GLU A 434 5.58 12.94 -12.81
N VAL A 435 5.81 13.49 -14.00
CA VAL A 435 6.94 13.06 -14.85
C VAL A 435 8.27 13.46 -14.23
N ILE A 436 8.41 14.72 -13.79
CA ILE A 436 9.66 15.21 -13.17
C ILE A 436 10.01 14.43 -11.90
N SER A 437 9.01 14.06 -11.10
CA SER A 437 9.19 13.25 -9.89
C SER A 437 9.22 11.73 -10.15
N GLY A 438 9.12 11.27 -11.40
CA GLY A 438 9.17 9.85 -11.78
C GLY A 438 7.89 9.05 -11.51
N GLY A 439 6.82 9.70 -11.07
CA GLY A 439 5.50 9.16 -10.80
C GLY A 439 4.80 8.53 -12.00
N SER A 440 4.81 9.26 -13.11
CA SER A 440 4.16 8.90 -14.36
C SER A 440 5.20 8.81 -15.48
N PRO A 441 5.16 7.76 -16.34
CA PRO A 441 5.99 7.74 -17.52
C PRO A 441 5.54 8.86 -18.47
N THR A 442 6.46 9.36 -19.29
CA THR A 442 6.10 10.25 -20.41
C THR A 442 5.10 9.51 -21.30
N PRO A 443 3.86 10.01 -21.50
CA PRO A 443 2.85 9.28 -22.25
C PRO A 443 3.29 9.05 -23.70
N ALA A 444 3.18 7.80 -24.16
CA ALA A 444 3.28 7.46 -25.58
C ALA A 444 1.99 7.93 -26.29
N LEU A 445 2.07 9.08 -26.94
CA LEU A 445 0.94 9.70 -27.62
C LEU A 445 0.97 9.30 -29.10
N LEU A 446 -0.11 8.69 -29.60
CA LEU A 446 -0.21 8.12 -30.95
C LEU A 446 -0.07 9.17 -32.07
N GLU A 447 -0.50 10.41 -31.81
CA GLU A 447 -0.33 11.56 -32.70
C GLU A 447 0.05 12.79 -31.85
N THR A 448 1.26 13.36 -32.06
CA THR A 448 1.68 14.59 -31.38
C THR A 448 2.15 15.63 -32.37
N SER A 449 1.74 16.88 -32.14
CA SER A 449 2.35 18.02 -32.81
C SER A 449 3.82 18.14 -32.41
N PRO A 450 4.73 18.59 -33.30
CA PRO A 450 6.14 18.82 -32.97
C PRO A 450 6.35 19.69 -31.73
N ALA A 451 5.44 20.63 -31.43
CA ALA A 451 5.51 21.44 -30.23
C ALA A 451 5.29 20.62 -28.94
N VAL A 452 4.36 19.67 -28.96
CA VAL A 452 4.08 18.77 -27.84
C VAL A 452 5.28 17.83 -27.62
N SER A 453 5.85 17.27 -28.70
CA SER A 453 7.01 16.38 -28.59
C SER A 453 8.24 17.10 -28.00
N ARG A 454 8.48 18.36 -28.38
CA ARG A 454 9.54 19.18 -27.77
C ARG A 454 9.29 19.40 -26.28
N ALA A 455 8.08 19.81 -25.90
CA ALA A 455 7.72 20.02 -24.51
C ALA A 455 7.79 18.72 -23.67
N GLN A 456 7.46 17.57 -24.27
CA GLN A 456 7.65 16.25 -23.64
C GLN A 456 9.12 15.97 -23.35
N ASN A 457 10.00 16.21 -24.33
CA ASN A 457 11.44 16.02 -24.17
C ASN A 457 12.03 16.96 -23.11
N THR A 458 11.58 18.23 -23.08
CA THR A 458 11.96 19.18 -22.03
C THR A 458 11.58 18.68 -20.65
N VAL A 459 10.30 18.33 -20.42
CA VAL A 459 9.85 17.86 -19.10
C VAL A 459 10.55 16.55 -18.70
N ALA A 460 10.78 15.64 -19.67
CA ALA A 460 11.48 14.39 -19.42
C ALA A 460 12.97 14.59 -19.07
N SER A 461 13.66 15.56 -19.68
CA SER A 461 15.07 15.83 -19.40
C SER A 461 15.29 16.47 -18.02
N LEU A 462 14.24 17.03 -17.43
CA LEU A 462 14.27 17.64 -16.10
C LEU A 462 14.13 16.61 -14.96
N HIS A 463 13.77 15.35 -15.27
CA HIS A 463 13.62 14.27 -14.29
C HIS A 463 14.98 13.79 -13.75
N THR A 464 15.05 13.58 -12.44
CA THR A 464 16.05 12.73 -11.80
C THR A 464 15.37 11.82 -10.77
N PRO A 465 15.97 10.68 -10.38
CA PRO A 465 15.36 9.75 -9.40
C PRO A 465 15.08 10.37 -8.02
N THR A 466 15.83 11.41 -7.66
CA THR A 466 15.86 12.08 -6.35
C THR A 466 15.28 13.50 -6.36
N ARG A 467 14.74 13.97 -7.49
CA ARG A 467 14.20 15.33 -7.64
C ARG A 467 12.72 15.43 -7.33
N GLY A 468 12.39 16.34 -6.42
CA GLY A 468 11.01 16.76 -6.17
C GLY A 468 10.55 17.77 -7.21
N ALA A 469 9.23 17.91 -7.37
CA ALA A 469 8.62 18.96 -8.20
C ALA A 469 7.65 19.80 -7.38
N MET A 470 7.75 21.13 -7.49
CA MET A 470 6.84 22.08 -6.86
C MET A 470 6.25 23.04 -7.89
N LEU A 471 4.93 23.19 -7.86
CA LEU A 471 4.20 24.15 -8.69
C LEU A 471 3.72 25.30 -7.81
N LEU A 472 4.08 26.54 -8.16
CA LEU A 472 3.54 27.75 -7.57
C LEU A 472 2.30 28.21 -8.35
N ALA A 473 1.25 28.58 -7.63
CA ALA A 473 0.02 29.10 -8.18
C ALA A 473 -0.48 30.29 -7.35
N PHE A 474 -0.88 31.37 -8.02
CA PHE A 474 -1.38 32.58 -7.38
C PHE A 474 -2.87 32.72 -7.62
N ALA A 475 -3.61 33.09 -6.59
CA ALA A 475 -5.07 33.22 -6.68
C ALA A 475 -5.57 34.52 -6.05
N ALA A 476 -6.67 35.04 -6.58
CA ALA A 476 -7.36 36.18 -5.98
C ALA A 476 -7.91 35.80 -4.60
N ASP A 477 -7.65 36.63 -3.59
CA ASP A 477 -8.09 36.40 -2.22
C ASP A 477 -8.35 37.71 -1.48
N LYS A 478 -9.61 38.18 -1.53
CA LYS A 478 -10.10 39.30 -0.72
C LYS A 478 -10.88 38.82 0.52
N GLY A 479 -10.60 37.62 1.01
CA GLY A 479 -11.34 37.00 2.11
C GLY A 479 -12.42 36.06 1.58
N ASP A 480 -13.65 36.54 1.40
CA ASP A 480 -14.76 35.74 0.86
C ASP A 480 -14.90 35.84 -0.67
N GLU A 481 -14.20 36.79 -1.29
CA GLU A 481 -14.20 36.99 -2.74
C GLU A 481 -12.89 36.51 -3.37
N SER A 482 -12.98 35.60 -4.35
CA SER A 482 -11.83 34.95 -4.99
C SER A 482 -11.82 35.08 -6.51
N ASP A 483 -12.49 36.11 -7.04
CA ASP A 483 -12.52 36.39 -8.48
C ASP A 483 -11.43 37.41 -8.85
N PRO A 484 -10.50 37.09 -9.78
CA PRO A 484 -9.47 38.03 -10.22
C PRO A 484 -10.03 39.36 -10.74
N LYS A 485 -11.23 39.36 -11.32
CA LYS A 485 -11.87 40.57 -11.85
C LYS A 485 -12.23 41.58 -10.77
N THR A 486 -12.32 41.15 -9.51
CA THR A 486 -12.72 42.02 -8.41
C THR A 486 -11.50 42.64 -7.73
N LEU A 487 -10.28 42.25 -8.11
CA LEU A 487 -9.04 42.74 -7.50
C LEU A 487 -8.87 44.26 -7.71
N THR A 488 -8.98 44.72 -8.95
CA THR A 488 -9.07 46.14 -9.33
C THR A 488 -10.00 46.28 -10.54
N LEU A 489 -10.75 47.38 -10.61
CA LEU A 489 -11.65 47.72 -11.72
C LEU A 489 -10.89 48.10 -13.00
N ASP A 490 -9.66 48.59 -12.85
CA ASP A 490 -8.72 48.85 -13.95
C ASP A 490 -7.79 47.65 -14.15
N PRO A 491 -7.81 46.98 -15.32
CA PRO A 491 -6.91 45.86 -15.63
C PRO A 491 -5.42 46.22 -15.60
N ASN A 492 -5.07 47.50 -15.80
CA ASN A 492 -3.69 47.99 -15.80
C ASN A 492 -3.21 48.44 -14.43
N ALA A 493 -4.11 48.55 -13.44
CA ALA A 493 -3.73 48.93 -12.09
C ALA A 493 -2.99 47.79 -11.37
N GLU A 494 -2.02 48.18 -10.55
CA GLU A 494 -1.29 47.25 -9.71
C GLU A 494 -2.21 46.64 -8.64
N VAL A 495 -2.05 45.34 -8.41
CA VAL A 495 -2.82 44.60 -7.40
C VAL A 495 -2.00 44.54 -6.10
N PRO A 496 -2.56 44.96 -4.95
CA PRO A 496 -1.90 44.79 -3.66
C PRO A 496 -1.59 43.31 -3.38
N VAL A 497 -0.36 43.02 -2.95
CA VAL A 497 0.08 41.66 -2.62
C VAL A 497 -0.85 40.97 -1.62
N GLY A 498 -1.36 41.69 -0.62
CA GLY A 498 -2.30 41.15 0.36
C GLY A 498 -3.63 40.64 -0.21
N HIS A 499 -3.97 40.96 -1.46
CA HIS A 499 -5.15 40.42 -2.16
C HIS A 499 -4.86 39.18 -3.00
N VAL A 500 -3.65 38.62 -2.90
CA VAL A 500 -3.20 37.46 -3.67
C VAL A 500 -2.72 36.35 -2.74
N ALA A 501 -3.37 35.20 -2.81
CA ALA A 501 -2.95 33.99 -2.10
C ALA A 501 -1.85 33.27 -2.90
N SER A 502 -0.78 32.85 -2.21
CA SER A 502 0.32 32.05 -2.79
C SER A 502 0.13 30.57 -2.44
N ILE A 503 -0.35 29.77 -3.39
CA ILE A 503 -0.67 28.35 -3.24
C ILE A 503 0.43 27.51 -3.89
N PHE A 504 0.71 26.32 -3.36
CA PHE A 504 1.63 25.40 -4.01
C PHE A 504 1.13 23.95 -4.02
N TYR A 505 1.70 23.20 -4.94
CA TYR A 505 1.54 21.77 -5.09
C TYR A 505 2.91 21.14 -5.08
N MET A 506 3.06 19.96 -4.49
CA MET A 506 4.34 19.26 -4.44
C MET A 506 4.18 17.81 -4.85
N ALA A 507 5.18 17.28 -5.55
CA ALA A 507 5.35 15.85 -5.76
C ALA A 507 6.75 15.47 -5.28
N PHE A 508 6.81 14.60 -4.27
CA PHE A 508 8.07 14.01 -3.85
C PHE A 508 8.60 13.04 -4.91
N PRO A 509 9.91 12.79 -4.99
CA PRO A 509 10.47 11.78 -5.89
C PRO A 509 9.80 10.42 -5.66
N LYS A 510 9.49 9.69 -6.73
CA LYS A 510 8.87 8.36 -6.63
C LYS A 510 9.71 7.41 -5.77
N GLN A 511 11.04 7.50 -5.87
CA GLN A 511 11.96 6.68 -5.08
C GLN A 511 11.79 6.88 -3.57
N ALA A 512 11.41 8.07 -3.10
CA ALA A 512 11.25 8.35 -1.68
C ALA A 512 10.08 7.59 -1.03
N ALA A 513 9.00 7.35 -1.78
CA ALA A 513 7.85 6.56 -1.30
C ALA A 513 6.99 6.04 -2.47
N PRO A 514 7.42 5.00 -3.21
CA PRO A 514 6.74 4.55 -4.44
C PRO A 514 5.26 4.20 -4.24
N ASP A 515 4.95 3.58 -3.09
CA ASP A 515 3.61 3.13 -2.73
C ASP A 515 2.90 4.09 -1.74
N GLY A 516 3.61 5.13 -1.27
CA GLY A 516 3.23 5.93 -0.11
C GLY A 516 3.89 5.45 1.18
N LYS A 517 3.98 6.34 2.16
CA LYS A 517 4.45 6.05 3.51
C LYS A 517 3.74 6.96 4.50
N ILE A 518 2.97 6.36 5.40
CA ILE A 518 2.37 7.06 6.56
C ILE A 518 2.95 6.43 7.82
N GLY A 519 3.51 7.24 8.71
CA GLY A 519 3.95 6.82 10.02
C GLY A 519 2.90 7.21 11.07
N PHE A 520 2.56 6.28 11.94
CA PHE A 520 1.71 6.52 13.09
C PHE A 520 2.52 6.33 14.38
N THR A 521 2.28 7.18 15.37
CA THR A 521 2.67 6.94 16.76
C THR A 521 1.43 7.01 17.66
N THR A 522 1.60 6.81 18.96
CA THR A 522 0.53 6.98 19.96
C THR A 522 0.72 8.26 20.76
N ARG A 523 -0.37 8.96 21.12
CA ARG A 523 -0.32 10.04 22.11
C ARG A 523 0.34 9.54 23.40
N THR A 524 1.41 10.22 23.83
CA THR A 524 2.01 10.02 25.15
C THR A 524 1.26 10.87 26.17
N GLY A 525 0.87 10.31 27.32
CA GLY A 525 0.07 10.98 28.36
C GLY A 525 0.75 12.12 29.12
N GLN A 526 1.55 12.95 28.44
CA GLN A 526 2.07 14.21 28.96
C GLN A 526 1.12 15.39 28.72
N GLU A 527 0.07 15.21 27.93
CA GLU A 527 -1.12 16.08 27.96
C GLU A 527 -2.19 15.38 28.81
N GLU A 528 -2.75 16.08 29.80
CA GLU A 528 -3.67 15.60 30.85
C GLU A 528 -5.03 15.07 30.34
N ASP A 529 -5.04 14.10 29.43
CA ASP A 529 -6.27 13.41 29.03
C ASP A 529 -6.14 11.90 29.29
N VAL A 530 -7.08 11.41 30.11
CA VAL A 530 -7.20 10.05 30.60
C VAL A 530 -7.15 9.03 29.45
N ILE A 531 -6.19 8.10 29.53
CA ILE A 531 -5.87 7.15 28.44
C ILE A 531 -6.93 6.05 28.26
N VAL A 532 -7.85 5.84 29.20
CA VAL A 532 -8.95 4.86 29.08
C VAL A 532 -10.17 5.32 29.89
N ASP A 533 -11.28 5.67 29.24
CA ASP A 533 -12.59 5.62 29.88
C ASP A 533 -13.18 4.22 29.66
N ALA A 534 -13.12 3.37 30.69
CA ALA A 534 -13.57 1.99 30.64
C ALA A 534 -15.10 1.84 30.55
N ALA A 535 -15.85 2.94 30.41
CA ALA A 535 -17.31 2.95 30.43
C ALA A 535 -18.00 2.73 29.06
N LYS A 536 -17.26 2.46 27.97
CA LYS A 536 -17.85 2.15 26.65
C LYS A 536 -17.19 0.95 25.95
N ALA A 537 -17.14 -0.19 26.62
CA ALA A 537 -16.87 -1.50 26.02
C ALA A 537 -18.16 -2.33 25.95
#